data_AF-A0A6F9CMS8-F1
#
_entry.id   AF-A0A6F9CMS8-F1
#
_cell.length_a   1.000
_cell.length_b   1.000
_cell.length_c   1.000
_cell.angle_alpha   90.00
_cell.angle_beta   90.00
_cell.angle_gamma   90.00
#
_symmetry.space_group_name_H-M   'P 1'
#
loop_
_entity.id
_entity.type
_entity.pdbx_description
1 polymer ?
#
loop_
_entity_poly.entity_id
_entity_poly.type
_entity_poly.pdbx_seq_one_letter_code
_entity_poly.pdbx_strand_id
1 'polypeptide(L)'
;MCVVCGSFGQGAEGRLLACSQCGQCYHPFCVNVKCGATSPGLRCDWQNNYTQCSPCASMASCPMCTRSYREDELIVQCRHCDRWIHACCQGLNTDKDVENAADDGFDCTMCRMHALPSQGKTPDLAHTR
;
A
#
# COMPACT_ATOMS: atom_id res chain seq x y z
N MET A 1 9.79 -17.41 17.37
CA MET A 1 8.70 -17.77 18.30
C MET A 1 7.84 -16.53 18.51
N CYS A 2 6.51 -16.65 18.52
CA CYS A 2 5.62 -15.54 18.84
C CYS A 2 5.77 -15.16 20.32
N VAL A 3 6.08 -13.90 20.63
CA VAL A 3 6.24 -13.46 22.02
C VAL A 3 4.93 -13.33 22.80
N VAL A 4 3.79 -13.28 22.09
CA VAL A 4 2.47 -13.18 22.72
C VAL A 4 1.96 -14.54 23.21
N CYS A 5 2.14 -15.60 22.43
CA CYS A 5 1.62 -16.93 22.76
C CYS A 5 2.70 -18.00 23.03
N GLY A 6 3.98 -17.67 22.87
CA GLY A 6 5.10 -18.59 23.11
C GLY A 6 5.22 -19.73 22.09
N SER A 7 4.46 -19.69 20.99
CA SER A 7 4.40 -20.77 19.99
C SER A 7 5.03 -20.36 18.65
N PHE A 8 5.42 -21.36 17.86
CA PHE A 8 5.83 -21.18 16.46
C PHE A 8 4.68 -21.40 15.47
N GLY A 9 3.52 -21.87 15.93
CA GLY A 9 2.39 -22.30 15.11
C GLY A 9 2.69 -23.52 14.24
N GLN A 10 1.69 -23.95 13.46
CA GLN A 10 1.81 -25.02 12.47
C GLN A 10 1.20 -24.58 11.14
N GLY A 11 1.81 -24.97 10.01
CA GLY A 11 1.32 -24.61 8.68
C GLY A 11 1.16 -23.11 8.48
N ALA A 12 0.01 -22.68 7.95
CA ALA A 12 -0.29 -21.27 7.70
C ALA A 12 -0.37 -20.42 8.98
N GLU A 13 -0.71 -21.03 10.11
CA GLU A 13 -0.80 -20.33 11.41
C GLU A 13 0.58 -20.00 12.00
N GLY A 14 1.64 -20.69 11.55
CA GLY A 14 3.01 -20.42 11.99
C GLY A 14 3.67 -19.19 11.35
N ARG A 15 2.91 -18.44 10.54
CA ARG A 15 3.43 -17.25 9.88
C ARG A 15 3.59 -16.11 10.89
N LEU A 16 4.78 -15.51 10.92
CA LEU A 16 5.14 -14.47 11.90
C LEU A 16 5.40 -13.12 11.23
N LEU A 17 5.00 -12.06 11.93
CA LEU A 17 5.40 -10.67 11.75
C LEU A 17 6.63 -10.41 12.59
N ALA A 18 7.73 -9.97 11.98
CA ALA A 18 8.91 -9.53 12.72
C ALA A 18 8.93 -8.00 12.86
N CYS A 19 9.11 -7.50 14.07
CA CYS A 19 9.35 -6.07 14.31
C CYS A 19 10.77 -5.71 13.86
N SER A 20 10.91 -4.76 12.94
CA SER A 20 12.22 -4.33 12.44
C SER A 20 13.06 -3.61 13.50
N GLN A 21 12.44 -3.06 14.55
CA GLN A 21 13.13 -2.29 15.59
C GLN A 21 13.76 -3.19 16.67
N CYS A 22 13.06 -4.25 17.07
CA CYS A 22 13.48 -5.11 18.17
C CYS A 22 13.64 -6.59 17.80
N GLY A 23 13.36 -6.97 16.54
CA GLY A 23 13.46 -8.34 16.05
C GLY A 23 12.39 -9.30 16.59
N GLN A 24 11.50 -8.83 17.48
CA GLN A 24 10.50 -9.70 18.09
C GLN A 24 9.45 -10.14 17.07
N CYS A 25 9.02 -11.39 17.21
CA CYS A 25 8.07 -12.00 16.30
C CYS A 25 6.69 -12.14 16.93
N TYR A 26 5.65 -11.96 16.12
CA TYR A 26 4.25 -11.99 16.52
C TYR A 26 3.43 -12.75 15.48
N HIS A 27 2.44 -13.55 15.88
CA HIS A 27 1.45 -14.01 14.91
C HIS A 27 0.50 -12.86 14.54
N PRO A 28 0.09 -12.70 13.27
CA PRO A 28 -0.89 -11.69 12.86
C PRO A 28 -2.15 -11.67 13.75
N PHE A 29 -2.72 -12.83 14.06
CA PHE A 29 -3.90 -12.94 14.92
C PHE A 29 -3.63 -12.55 16.37
N CYS A 30 -2.42 -12.80 16.91
CA CYS A 30 -2.06 -12.42 18.28
C CYS A 30 -1.94 -10.90 18.46
N VAL A 31 -1.68 -10.15 17.39
CA VAL A 31 -1.58 -8.68 17.40
C VAL A 31 -2.70 -8.01 16.59
N ASN A 32 -3.83 -8.71 16.42
CA ASN A 32 -5.05 -8.19 15.83
C ASN A 32 -4.94 -7.71 14.36
N VAL A 33 -3.97 -8.24 13.60
CA VAL A 33 -3.87 -8.01 12.15
C VAL A 33 -4.97 -8.80 11.44
N LYS A 34 -6.03 -8.08 11.05
CA LYS A 34 -7.29 -8.67 10.57
C LYS A 34 -7.19 -9.40 9.24
N CYS A 35 -6.31 -8.95 8.35
CA CYS A 35 -6.19 -9.49 6.99
C CYS A 35 -5.13 -10.60 6.85
N GLY A 36 -4.45 -10.98 7.95
CA GLY A 36 -3.38 -11.99 7.90
C GLY A 36 -2.15 -11.57 7.09
N ALA A 37 -2.05 -10.31 6.69
CA ALA A 37 -0.90 -9.77 5.99
C ALA A 37 0.35 -9.91 6.86
N THR A 38 1.48 -10.16 6.21
CA THR A 38 2.81 -10.13 6.85
C THR A 38 3.70 -9.03 6.33
N SER A 39 3.16 -8.16 5.50
CA SER A 39 3.80 -6.94 5.06
C SER A 39 2.81 -5.78 5.13
N PRO A 40 3.30 -4.55 5.27
CA PRO A 40 2.47 -3.35 5.23
C PRO A 40 1.86 -3.06 3.85
N GLY A 41 2.20 -3.84 2.83
CA GLY A 41 1.87 -3.57 1.42
C GLY A 41 3.01 -2.88 0.68
N LEU A 42 2.91 -2.83 -0.66
CA LEU A 42 3.97 -2.29 -1.51
C LEU A 42 4.25 -0.81 -1.20
N ARG A 43 5.50 -0.53 -0.79
CA ARG A 43 6.03 0.81 -0.50
C ARG A 43 5.18 1.56 0.54
N CYS A 44 4.85 0.87 1.63
CA CYS A 44 4.04 1.41 2.72
C CYS A 44 4.60 1.00 4.07
N ASP A 45 4.21 1.75 5.09
CA ASP A 45 4.33 1.35 6.48
C ASP A 45 3.02 0.73 6.97
N TRP A 46 3.10 0.04 8.11
CA TRP A 46 1.90 -0.49 8.74
C TRP A 46 1.02 0.64 9.24
N GLN A 47 -0.29 0.47 9.07
CA GLN A 47 -1.31 1.44 9.42
C GLN A 47 -2.01 1.05 10.72
N ASN A 48 -2.73 2.00 11.33
CA ASN A 48 -3.55 1.77 12.53
C ASN A 48 -2.78 1.07 13.67
N ASN A 49 -1.71 1.69 14.16
CA ASN A 49 -0.87 1.16 15.24
C ASN A 49 -0.33 -0.26 14.95
N TYR A 50 0.19 -0.46 13.73
CA TYR A 50 0.74 -1.74 13.26
C TYR A 50 -0.27 -2.89 13.09
N THR A 51 -1.58 -2.60 13.13
CA THR A 51 -2.62 -3.63 13.05
C THR A 51 -3.21 -3.82 11.65
N GLN A 52 -2.84 -2.99 10.67
CA GLN A 52 -3.42 -3.08 9.33
C GLN A 52 -2.39 -2.81 8.23
N CYS A 53 -2.43 -3.60 7.15
CA CYS A 53 -1.67 -3.28 5.94
C CYS A 53 -2.34 -2.13 5.16
N SER A 54 -1.57 -1.43 4.34
CA SER A 54 -2.02 -0.26 3.59
C SER A 54 -3.17 -0.54 2.61
N PRO A 55 -3.20 -1.65 1.85
CA PRO A 55 -4.38 -2.01 1.05
C PRO A 55 -5.66 -2.11 1.88
N CYS A 56 -5.60 -2.77 3.04
CA CYS A 56 -6.78 -2.89 3.91
C CYS A 56 -7.16 -1.56 4.57
N ALA A 57 -6.19 -0.73 4.96
CA ALA A 57 -6.47 0.60 5.50
C ALA A 57 -7.12 1.49 4.44
N SER A 58 -6.68 1.35 3.18
CA SER A 58 -7.26 2.10 2.07
C SER A 58 -8.72 1.77 1.83
N MET A 59 -9.25 0.63 2.28
CA MET A 59 -10.69 0.30 2.14
C MET A 59 -11.61 1.26 2.92
N ALA A 60 -11.10 1.92 3.96
CA ALA A 60 -11.89 2.81 4.80
C ALA A 60 -11.69 4.29 4.44
N SER A 61 -10.50 4.65 3.98
CA SER A 61 -10.12 6.04 3.71
C SER A 61 -9.11 6.15 2.58
N CYS A 62 -9.28 7.16 1.74
CA CYS A 62 -8.39 7.45 0.63
C CYS A 62 -7.00 7.85 1.13
N PRO A 63 -5.91 7.16 0.72
CA PRO A 63 -4.55 7.48 1.18
C PRO A 63 -4.02 8.79 0.59
N MET A 64 -4.67 9.35 -0.43
CA MET A 64 -4.26 10.62 -1.06
C MET A 64 -4.79 11.84 -0.30
N CYS A 65 -6.05 11.80 0.14
CA CYS A 65 -6.69 12.94 0.79
C CYS A 65 -7.03 12.68 2.26
N THR A 66 -6.81 11.47 2.76
CA THR A 66 -7.06 10.99 4.14
C THR A 66 -8.52 11.03 4.58
N ARG A 67 -9.46 11.21 3.64
CA ARG A 67 -10.90 11.23 3.92
C ARG A 67 -11.50 9.84 3.78
N SER A 68 -12.46 9.53 4.64
CA SER A 68 -13.30 8.35 4.50
C SER A 68 -14.10 8.39 3.20
N TYR A 69 -14.33 7.23 2.61
CA TYR A 69 -15.25 7.11 1.49
C TYR A 69 -16.69 7.30 1.94
N ARG A 70 -17.50 7.84 1.04
CA ARG A 70 -18.95 7.94 1.19
C ARG A 70 -19.62 7.11 0.10
N GLU A 71 -20.88 6.79 0.32
CA GLU A 71 -21.74 6.26 -0.73
C GLU A 71 -21.75 7.24 -1.92
N ASP A 72 -21.83 6.70 -3.13
CA ASP A 72 -21.81 7.43 -4.42
C ASP A 72 -20.49 8.16 -4.77
N GLU A 73 -19.42 7.98 -4.00
CA GLU A 73 -18.09 8.45 -4.41
C GLU A 73 -17.36 7.41 -5.27
N LEU A 74 -16.85 7.85 -6.42
CA LEU A 74 -16.03 7.01 -7.28
C LEU A 74 -14.67 6.72 -6.64
N ILE A 75 -14.31 5.45 -6.60
CA ILE A 75 -13.02 4.95 -6.16
C ILE A 75 -12.42 4.01 -7.21
N VAL A 76 -11.09 3.94 -7.26
CA VAL A 76 -10.37 3.07 -8.18
C VAL A 76 -9.26 2.33 -7.43
N GLN A 77 -9.06 1.06 -7.75
CA GLN A 77 -8.01 0.23 -7.17
C GLN A 77 -6.75 0.23 -8.03
N CYS A 78 -5.60 0.48 -7.43
CA CYS A 78 -4.31 0.40 -8.12
C CYS A 78 -3.85 -1.05 -8.28
N ARG A 79 -3.53 -1.49 -9.49
CA ARG A 79 -3.09 -2.88 -9.76
C ARG A 79 -1.77 -3.29 -9.11
N HIS A 80 -0.92 -2.32 -8.76
CA HIS A 80 0.42 -2.60 -8.22
C HIS A 80 0.46 -2.70 -6.70
N CYS A 81 -0.38 -1.93 -6.03
CA CYS A 81 -0.32 -1.81 -4.57
C CYS A 81 -1.65 -2.10 -3.90
N ASP A 82 -2.67 -2.46 -4.67
CA ASP A 82 -4.02 -2.82 -4.25
C ASP A 82 -4.74 -1.77 -3.39
N ARG A 83 -4.21 -0.54 -3.34
CA ARG A 83 -4.83 0.56 -2.61
C ARG A 83 -6.01 1.11 -3.40
N TRP A 84 -7.11 1.30 -2.70
CA TRP A 84 -8.25 2.08 -3.15
C TRP A 84 -7.95 3.57 -2.98
N ILE A 85 -8.38 4.37 -3.95
CA ILE A 85 -8.16 5.82 -3.97
C ILE A 85 -9.40 6.47 -4.57
N HIS A 86 -9.83 7.62 -4.05
CA HIS A 86 -10.83 8.44 -4.73
C HIS A 86 -10.40 8.70 -6.18
N ALA A 87 -11.31 8.45 -7.12
CA ALA A 87 -11.11 8.70 -8.55
C ALA A 87 -10.68 10.16 -8.81
N CYS A 88 -11.35 11.12 -8.17
CA CYS A 88 -11.06 12.55 -8.31
C CYS A 88 -9.66 12.93 -7.78
N CYS A 89 -9.15 12.23 -6.76
CA CYS A 89 -7.78 12.41 -6.26
C CYS A 89 -6.71 11.91 -7.24
N GLN A 90 -7.13 11.25 -8.32
CA GLN A 90 -6.28 10.74 -9.40
C GLN A 90 -6.63 11.37 -10.76
N GLY A 91 -7.52 12.37 -10.77
CA GLY A 91 -7.95 13.07 -11.98
C GLY A 91 -9.02 12.35 -12.82
N LEU A 92 -9.63 11.28 -12.30
CA LEU A 92 -10.73 10.56 -12.92
C LEU A 92 -12.05 11.14 -12.39
N ASN A 93 -12.90 11.70 -13.26
CA ASN A 93 -14.04 12.52 -12.82
C ASN A 93 -15.41 11.95 -13.26
N THR A 94 -15.42 10.90 -14.06
CA THR A 94 -16.65 10.24 -14.53
C THR A 94 -16.56 8.73 -14.33
N ASP A 95 -17.70 8.05 -14.25
CA ASP A 95 -17.77 6.59 -14.20
C ASP A 95 -17.01 5.96 -15.37
N LYS A 96 -17.16 6.55 -16.56
CA LYS A 96 -16.47 6.09 -17.77
C LYS A 96 -14.95 6.17 -17.65
N ASP A 97 -14.41 7.23 -17.03
CA ASP A 97 -12.97 7.35 -16.79
C ASP A 97 -12.47 6.24 -15.85
N VAL A 98 -13.26 5.92 -14.82
CA VAL A 98 -12.92 4.90 -13.81
C VAL A 98 -12.98 3.50 -14.40
N GLU A 99 -14.04 3.19 -15.16
CA GLU A 99 -14.19 1.92 -15.87
C GLU A 99 -13.01 1.68 -16.82
N ASN A 100 -12.72 2.64 -17.69
CA ASN A 100 -11.60 2.53 -18.63
C ASN A 100 -10.26 2.36 -17.89
N ALA A 101 -10.04 3.11 -16.80
CA ALA A 101 -8.83 2.99 -16.01
C ALA A 101 -8.70 1.62 -15.32
N ALA A 102 -9.80 1.03 -14.87
CA ALA A 102 -9.82 -0.31 -14.29
C ALA A 102 -9.48 -1.37 -15.34
N ASP A 103 -10.09 -1.28 -16.53
CA ASP A 103 -9.87 -2.21 -17.66
C ASP A 103 -8.43 -2.14 -18.20
N ASP A 104 -7.88 -0.92 -18.34
CA ASP A 104 -6.51 -0.69 -18.83
C ASP A 104 -5.42 -1.02 -17.78
N GLY A 105 -5.82 -1.23 -16.52
CA GLY A 105 -4.94 -1.46 -15.39
C GLY A 105 -4.40 -0.17 -14.78
N PHE A 106 -5.17 0.38 -13.85
CA PHE A 106 -4.87 1.64 -13.19
C PHE A 106 -3.61 1.59 -12.30
N ASP A 107 -2.68 2.52 -12.55
CA ASP A 107 -1.49 2.75 -11.74
C ASP A 107 -1.63 4.05 -10.94
N CYS A 108 -1.74 4.00 -9.62
CA CYS A 108 -1.86 5.24 -8.84
C CYS A 108 -0.63 6.16 -8.96
N THR A 109 -0.82 7.47 -8.72
CA THR A 109 0.25 8.48 -8.69
C THR A 109 1.46 8.03 -7.87
N MET A 110 1.23 7.43 -6.70
CA MET A 110 2.31 6.93 -5.83
C MET A 110 3.12 5.81 -6.50
N CYS A 111 2.50 4.90 -7.24
CA CYS A 111 3.22 3.85 -7.95
C CYS A 111 3.92 4.39 -9.22
N ARG A 112 3.30 5.36 -9.92
CA ARG A 112 3.88 6.00 -11.12
C ARG A 112 5.15 6.79 -10.81
N MET A 113 5.20 7.52 -9.69
CA MET A 113 6.39 8.29 -9.28
C MET A 113 7.66 7.43 -9.16
N HIS A 114 7.50 6.15 -8.81
CA HIS A 114 8.59 5.21 -8.64
C HIS A 114 8.83 4.32 -9.87
N ALA A 115 8.01 4.45 -10.92
CA ALA A 115 8.19 3.75 -12.19
C ALA A 115 9.06 4.54 -13.18
N LEU A 116 9.26 5.84 -12.93
CA LEU A 116 10.16 6.67 -13.73
C LEU A 116 11.61 6.39 -13.34
N PRO A 117 12.50 5.99 -14.27
CA PRO A 117 13.93 6.01 -14.01
C PRO A 117 14.35 7.45 -13.72
N SER A 118 15.10 7.65 -12.63
CA SER A 118 15.76 8.90 -12.29
C SER A 118 16.43 9.48 -13.54
N GLN A 119 15.84 10.52 -14.13
CA GLN A 119 16.49 11.30 -15.18
C GLN A 119 17.64 12.07 -14.53
N GLY A 120 18.80 11.42 -14.45
CA GLY A 120 20.07 12.07 -14.19
C GLY A 120 20.36 13.01 -15.35
N LYS A 121 19.86 14.25 -15.27
CA LYS A 121 20.39 15.36 -16.07
C LYS A 121 21.75 15.71 -15.49
N THR A 122 22.81 15.09 -15.98
CA THR A 122 24.14 15.71 -15.91
C THR A 122 24.12 16.91 -16.86
N PRO A 123 24.39 18.15 -16.42
CA PRO A 123 24.67 19.22 -17.35
C PRO A 123 25.99 18.89 -18.05
N ASP A 124 25.93 18.84 -19.38
CA ASP A 124 27.08 18.71 -20.26
C ASP A 124 28.01 19.90 -20.03
N LEU A 125 29.07 19.68 -19.25
CA LEU A 125 30.13 20.66 -19.10
C LEU A 125 31.11 20.44 -20.26
N ALA A 126 30.78 21.03 -21.41
CA ALA A 126 31.77 21.32 -22.43
C ALA A 126 32.86 22.21 -21.79
N HIS A 127 34.06 21.64 -21.61
CA HIS A 127 35.29 22.38 -21.36
C HIS A 127 36.34 21.94 -22.37
N THR A 128 36.49 22.79 -23.38
CA THR A 128 37.73 23.22 -24.01
C THR A 128 39.02 22.56 -23.51
N ARG A 129 39.69 21.81 -24.39
CA ARG A 129 41.09 22.02 -24.78
C ARG A 129 41.42 21.25 -26.06
#